data_AF-R1D3U7-F1
#
_entry.id   AF-R1D3U7-F1
#
_cell.length_a   1.000
_cell.length_b   1.000
_cell.length_c   1.000
_cell.angle_alpha   90.00
_cell.angle_beta   90.00
_cell.angle_gamma   90.00
#
_symmetry.space_group_name_H-M   'P 1'
#
loop_
_entity.id
_entity.type
_entity.pdbx_description
1 polymer ?
#
loop_
_entity_poly.entity_id
_entity_poly.type
_entity_poly.pdbx_seq_one_letter_code
_entity_poly.pdbx_strand_id
1 'polypeptide(L)'
;MRARTPEPGAPVPRRIAVSNLHKMTDKSFSATMDKLHKYVNPRTGADAPLISDEVHSIIQDNRERLDPLLVYDRDFEYDFFGFKTLEKAYLLRMKGKVVERPQHMLMRVAIGIHKTDLDAADDSIEGIFETLKLCAQISKSAGGIGLSVHDIRAQGSYIKGSGGSSNGLVPMLRVFDNTARYVDQGGGKRKGAFACYLEPWHADILSFLDLKKNHGKEEQRARDLFFSWWVSDLFMKR
;
A
#
# COMPACT_ATOMS: atom_id res chain seq x y z
N MET A 1 -14.95 31.21 26.82
CA MET A 1 -13.76 31.20 25.93
C MET A 1 -14.24 31.22 24.49
N ARG A 2 -14.15 32.36 23.80
CA ARG A 2 -14.47 32.42 22.36
C ARG A 2 -13.35 31.73 21.58
N ALA A 3 -13.70 30.71 20.79
CA ALA A 3 -12.78 30.11 19.83
C ALA A 3 -12.28 31.23 18.89
N ARG A 4 -10.97 31.44 18.83
CA ARG A 4 -10.36 32.29 17.80
C ARG A 4 -10.64 31.62 16.47
N THR A 5 -11.43 32.25 15.63
CA THR A 5 -11.42 31.99 14.18
C THR A 5 -9.99 32.18 13.69
N PRO A 6 -9.41 31.24 12.93
CA PRO A 6 -8.07 31.44 12.37
C PRO A 6 -8.13 32.62 11.40
N GLU A 7 -7.31 33.64 11.65
CA GLU A 7 -7.16 34.77 10.74
C GLU A 7 -6.64 34.31 9.37
N PRO A 8 -7.09 34.92 8.26
CA PRO A 8 -6.57 34.65 6.92
C PRO A 8 -5.18 35.29 6.78
N GLY A 9 -4.15 34.68 7.39
CA GLY A 9 -2.87 35.37 7.57
C GLY A 9 -1.65 34.54 7.97
N ALA A 10 -1.60 33.23 7.76
CA ALA A 10 -0.35 32.48 7.97
C ALA A 10 -0.08 31.53 6.80
N PRO A 11 1.12 31.58 6.17
CA PRO A 11 2.03 30.47 6.39
C PRO A 11 3.54 30.79 6.15
N VAL A 12 4.11 31.83 6.76
CA VAL A 12 5.58 32.08 6.68
C VAL A 12 6.40 30.87 7.17
N PRO A 13 6.06 30.21 8.31
CA PRO A 13 6.84 29.07 8.80
C PRO A 13 6.79 27.83 7.89
N ARG A 14 5.63 27.57 7.26
CA ARG A 14 5.48 26.46 6.31
C ARG A 14 6.37 26.65 5.09
N ARG A 15 6.25 27.80 4.41
CA ARG A 15 6.99 28.05 3.17
C ARG A 15 8.49 27.98 3.43
N ILE A 16 8.94 28.50 4.58
CA ILE A 16 10.34 28.39 5.02
C ILE A 16 10.74 26.92 5.24
N ALA A 17 9.93 26.13 5.95
CA ALA A 17 10.24 24.73 6.23
C ALA A 17 10.36 23.89 4.95
N VAL A 18 9.40 24.02 4.03
CA VAL A 18 9.41 23.32 2.73
C VAL A 18 10.60 23.80 1.87
N SER A 19 10.83 25.11 1.78
CA SER A 19 11.96 25.67 1.02
C SER A 19 13.31 25.19 1.57
N ASN A 20 13.45 25.11 2.89
CA ASN A 20 14.66 24.60 3.53
C ASN A 20 14.86 23.12 3.22
N LEU A 21 13.78 22.31 3.25
CA LEU A 21 13.87 20.91 2.84
C LEU A 21 14.31 20.79 1.37
N HIS A 22 13.73 21.57 0.46
CA HIS A 22 14.11 21.58 -0.96
C HIS A 22 15.57 21.99 -1.19
N LYS A 23 16.13 22.88 -0.35
CA LYS A 23 17.56 23.25 -0.40
C LYS A 23 18.49 22.14 0.10
N MET A 24 18.02 21.29 1.01
CA MET A 24 18.81 20.21 1.62
C MET A 24 18.66 18.86 0.91
N THR A 25 17.72 18.74 -0.03
CA THR A 25 17.38 17.50 -0.73
C THR A 25 17.55 17.65 -2.23
N ASP A 26 17.95 16.57 -2.89
CA ASP A 26 18.08 16.55 -4.34
C ASP A 26 16.72 16.75 -5.01
N LYS A 27 16.72 17.35 -6.21
CA LYS A 27 15.49 17.52 -6.99
C LYS A 27 15.10 16.22 -7.69
N SER A 28 16.06 15.51 -8.29
CA SER A 28 15.77 14.26 -9.03
C SER A 28 15.31 13.14 -8.09
N PHE A 29 14.19 12.52 -8.43
CA PHE A 29 13.63 11.39 -7.71
C PHE A 29 14.47 10.14 -7.92
N SER A 30 14.75 9.79 -9.18
CA SER A 30 15.58 8.64 -9.54
C SER A 30 16.97 8.68 -8.86
N ALA A 31 17.61 9.86 -8.79
CA ALA A 31 18.89 10.03 -8.09
C ALA A 31 18.78 9.85 -6.57
N THR A 32 17.70 10.33 -5.96
CA THR A 32 17.42 10.13 -4.53
C THR A 32 17.22 8.65 -4.22
N MET A 33 16.46 7.95 -5.06
CA MET A 33 16.19 6.51 -4.91
C MET A 33 17.45 5.66 -5.12
N ASP A 34 18.32 6.05 -6.05
CA ASP A 34 19.63 5.40 -6.23
C ASP A 34 20.51 5.52 -4.98
N LYS A 35 20.52 6.69 -4.32
CA LYS A 35 21.25 6.89 -3.06
C LYS A 35 20.68 6.06 -1.90
N LEU A 36 19.35 5.90 -1.86
CA LEU A 36 18.66 5.09 -0.85
C LEU A 36 18.92 3.60 -1.03
N HIS A 37 19.01 3.13 -2.27
CA HIS A 37 19.34 1.75 -2.61
C HIS A 37 20.80 1.41 -2.27
N LYS A 38 21.74 2.29 -2.65
CA LYS A 38 23.17 2.14 -2.36
C LYS A 38 23.55 2.51 -0.92
N TYR A 39 22.59 2.61 -0.01
CA TYR A 39 22.86 3.01 1.36
C TYR A 39 23.63 1.91 2.12
N VAL A 40 24.81 2.27 2.60
CA VAL A 40 25.63 1.43 3.48
C VAL A 40 25.49 1.93 4.91
N ASN A 41 25.27 1.02 5.85
CA ASN A 41 25.15 1.39 7.25
C ASN A 41 26.52 1.86 7.78
N PRO A 42 26.65 3.12 8.24
CA PRO A 42 27.93 3.68 8.65
C PRO A 42 28.49 3.04 9.93
N ARG A 43 27.67 2.33 10.72
CA ARG A 43 28.12 1.65 11.96
C ARG A 43 28.68 0.26 11.71
N THR A 44 28.13 -0.46 10.72
CA THR A 44 28.46 -1.87 10.46
C THR A 44 29.23 -2.07 9.17
N GLY A 45 29.25 -1.07 8.27
CA GLY A 45 29.87 -1.18 6.95
C GLY A 45 29.12 -2.13 6.00
N ALA A 46 27.99 -2.69 6.43
CA ALA A 46 27.19 -3.61 5.63
C ALA A 46 26.18 -2.85 4.75
N ASP A 47 25.89 -3.43 3.59
CA ASP A 47 24.82 -2.95 2.70
C ASP A 47 23.49 -2.99 3.45
N ALA A 48 22.81 -1.84 3.48
CA ALA A 48 21.54 -1.66 4.17
C ALA A 48 20.58 -0.88 3.27
N PRO A 49 20.25 -1.41 2.07
CA PRO A 49 19.37 -0.73 1.13
C PRO A 49 18.04 -0.37 1.81
N LEU A 50 17.62 0.88 1.64
CA LEU A 50 16.35 1.39 2.20
C LEU A 50 15.17 1.18 1.24
N ILE A 51 15.44 0.75 0.01
CA ILE A 51 14.44 0.36 -1.00
C ILE A 51 14.85 -0.99 -1.62
N SER A 52 13.89 -1.78 -2.06
CA SER A 52 14.15 -3.09 -2.69
C SER A 52 14.75 -2.96 -4.09
N ASP A 53 15.56 -3.95 -4.49
CA ASP A 53 16.17 -4.04 -5.83
C ASP A 53 15.13 -3.93 -6.96
N GLU A 54 13.98 -4.58 -6.81
CA GLU A 54 12.88 -4.58 -7.78
C GLU A 54 12.30 -3.16 -8.00
N VAL A 55 11.97 -2.46 -6.92
CA VAL A 55 11.49 -1.07 -7.00
C VAL A 55 12.56 -0.15 -7.58
N HIS A 56 13.84 -0.37 -7.22
CA HIS A 56 14.95 0.42 -7.77
C HIS A 56 15.11 0.20 -9.28
N SER A 57 15.06 -1.05 -9.78
CA SER A 57 15.17 -1.32 -11.21
C SER A 57 14.04 -0.66 -12.00
N ILE A 58 12.79 -0.78 -11.53
CA ILE A 58 11.63 -0.13 -12.16
C ILE A 58 11.81 1.39 -12.25
N ILE A 59 12.31 2.01 -11.17
CA ILE A 59 12.57 3.45 -11.14
C ILE A 59 13.67 3.83 -12.13
N GLN A 60 14.76 3.05 -12.21
CA GLN A 60 15.86 3.33 -13.14
C GLN A 60 15.43 3.17 -14.60
N ASP A 61 14.67 2.13 -14.91
CA ASP A 61 14.19 1.85 -16.27
C ASP A 61 13.20 2.92 -16.78
N ASN A 62 12.45 3.55 -15.85
CA ASN A 62 11.44 4.56 -16.17
C ASN A 62 11.84 6.00 -15.78
N ARG A 63 13.11 6.23 -15.43
CA ARG A 63 13.58 7.52 -14.86
C ARG A 63 13.23 8.74 -15.72
N GLU A 64 13.32 8.62 -17.04
CA GLU A 64 13.06 9.72 -17.98
C GLU A 64 11.58 10.12 -17.99
N ARG A 65 10.70 9.17 -17.67
CA ARG A 65 9.26 9.40 -17.56
C ARG A 65 8.86 9.85 -16.15
N LEU A 66 9.46 9.27 -15.11
CA LEU A 66 9.06 9.50 -13.71
C LEU A 66 9.52 10.84 -13.14
N ASP A 67 10.79 11.22 -13.35
CA ASP A 67 11.35 12.46 -12.81
C ASP A 67 10.58 13.74 -13.24
N PRO A 68 10.14 13.91 -14.51
CA PRO A 68 9.39 15.09 -14.92
C PRO A 68 7.93 15.11 -14.44
N LEU A 69 7.35 13.98 -14.03
CA LEU A 69 5.96 13.92 -13.53
C LEU A 69 5.80 14.54 -12.15
N LEU A 70 6.89 14.75 -11.42
CA LEU A 70 6.86 15.25 -10.05
C LEU A 70 6.73 16.78 -10.01
N VAL A 71 5.57 17.24 -9.56
CA VAL A 71 5.27 18.66 -9.36
C VAL A 71 5.63 19.04 -7.92
N TYR A 72 6.87 19.51 -7.69
CA TYR A 72 7.37 19.86 -6.35
C TYR A 72 6.65 21.06 -5.70
N ASP A 73 5.92 21.87 -6.47
CA ASP A 73 5.12 22.96 -5.92
C ASP A 73 3.98 22.45 -5.03
N ARG A 74 3.54 21.19 -5.22
CA ARG A 74 2.54 20.54 -4.36
C ARG A 74 3.04 20.31 -2.93
N ASP A 75 4.35 20.31 -2.69
CA ASP A 75 4.88 20.24 -1.32
C ASP A 75 4.48 21.46 -0.46
N PHE A 76 4.12 22.58 -1.11
CA PHE A 76 3.61 23.77 -0.41
C PHE A 76 2.11 23.68 -0.06
N GLU A 77 1.40 22.65 -0.49
CA GLU A 77 -0.04 22.47 -0.20
C GLU A 77 -0.29 21.93 1.22
N TYR A 78 0.67 21.22 1.81
CA TYR A 78 0.56 20.75 3.19
C TYR A 78 0.39 21.91 4.19
N ASP A 79 -0.20 21.65 5.34
CA ASP A 79 -0.13 22.56 6.48
C ASP A 79 1.20 22.39 7.22
N PHE A 80 1.54 23.32 8.12
CA PHE A 80 2.82 23.27 8.84
C PHE A 80 2.95 22.01 9.71
N PHE A 81 1.86 21.63 10.40
CA PHE A 81 1.88 20.47 11.30
C PHE A 81 1.88 19.14 10.54
N GLY A 82 1.12 19.03 9.44
CA GLY A 82 1.18 17.87 8.56
C GLY A 82 2.56 17.71 7.94
N PHE A 83 3.18 18.80 7.45
CA PHE A 83 4.55 18.75 6.95
C PHE A 83 5.55 18.29 8.02
N LYS A 84 5.47 18.80 9.25
CA LYS A 84 6.35 18.37 10.36
C LYS A 84 6.14 16.92 10.76
N THR A 85 4.91 16.42 10.64
CA THR A 85 4.61 15.01 10.88
C THR A 85 5.24 14.12 9.80
N LEU A 86 5.11 14.52 8.52
CA LEU A 86 5.77 13.85 7.40
C LEU A 86 7.30 13.82 7.57
N GLU A 87 7.90 14.98 7.87
CA GLU A 87 9.34 15.12 8.10
C GLU A 87 9.84 14.22 9.24
N LYS A 88 9.06 14.09 10.33
CA LYS A 88 9.48 13.33 11.51
C LYS A 88 9.41 11.83 11.30
N ALA A 89 8.37 11.32 10.63
CA ALA A 89 8.05 9.88 10.66
C ALA A 89 8.01 9.18 9.30
N TYR A 90 7.83 9.90 8.19
CA TYR A 90 7.48 9.28 6.90
C TYR A 90 8.55 9.46 5.81
N LEU A 91 9.29 10.57 5.83
CA LEU A 91 10.37 10.80 4.86
C LEU A 91 11.62 10.02 5.26
N LEU A 92 12.19 9.27 4.32
CA LEU A 92 13.38 8.47 4.57
C LEU A 92 14.59 9.34 4.91
N ARG A 93 15.43 8.78 5.78
CA ARG A 93 16.61 9.45 6.33
C ARG A 93 17.86 8.64 6.07
N MET A 94 18.93 9.33 5.69
CA MET A 94 20.28 8.79 5.63
C MET A 94 21.14 9.52 6.64
N LYS A 95 21.86 8.78 7.50
CA LYS A 95 22.72 9.36 8.54
C LYS A 95 21.98 10.42 9.40
N GLY A 96 20.70 10.18 9.70
CA GLY A 96 19.85 11.06 10.50
C GLY A 96 19.24 12.27 9.77
N LYS A 97 19.67 12.57 8.54
CA LYS A 97 19.15 13.68 7.72
C LYS A 97 18.08 13.17 6.76
N VAL A 98 17.02 13.96 6.59
CA VAL A 98 15.97 13.67 5.61
C VAL A 98 16.53 13.85 4.20
N VAL A 99 16.34 12.84 3.35
CA VAL A 99 16.82 12.86 1.95
C VAL A 99 15.67 12.87 0.94
N GLU A 100 14.47 12.49 1.36
CA GLU A 100 13.27 12.52 0.52
C GLU A 100 12.47 13.81 0.66
N ARG A 101 11.85 14.24 -0.44
CA ARG A 101 10.75 15.21 -0.45
C ARG A 101 9.40 14.47 -0.32
N PRO A 102 8.31 15.15 0.12
CA PRO A 102 6.99 14.53 0.15
C PRO A 102 6.57 13.94 -1.21
N GLN A 103 6.80 14.64 -2.33
CA GLN A 103 6.55 14.08 -3.66
C GLN A 103 7.34 12.78 -3.95
N HIS A 104 8.59 12.67 -3.47
CA HIS A 104 9.39 11.45 -3.64
C HIS A 104 8.80 10.29 -2.85
N MET A 105 8.37 10.53 -1.62
CA MET A 105 7.71 9.51 -0.79
C MET A 105 6.42 9.02 -1.46
N LEU A 106 5.57 9.93 -1.95
CA LEU A 106 4.33 9.58 -2.64
C LEU A 106 4.59 8.75 -3.89
N MET A 107 5.56 9.14 -4.71
CA MET A 107 5.93 8.39 -5.92
C MET A 107 6.54 7.02 -5.61
N ARG A 108 7.41 6.94 -4.60
CA ARG A 108 7.94 5.66 -4.12
C ARG A 108 6.83 4.73 -3.65
N VAL A 109 5.84 5.25 -2.93
CA VAL A 109 4.68 4.46 -2.49
C VAL A 109 3.86 4.01 -3.71
N ALA A 110 3.59 4.91 -4.66
CA ALA A 110 2.85 4.56 -5.87
C ALA A 110 3.56 3.45 -6.67
N ILE A 111 4.87 3.55 -6.88
CA ILE A 111 5.66 2.52 -7.59
C ILE A 111 5.76 1.24 -6.76
N GLY A 112 5.86 1.33 -5.43
CA GLY A 112 5.85 0.17 -4.56
C GLY A 112 4.53 -0.62 -4.62
N ILE A 113 3.42 0.07 -4.88
CA ILE A 113 2.09 -0.54 -5.06
C ILE A 113 1.92 -1.07 -6.49
N HIS A 114 2.26 -0.27 -7.50
CA HIS A 114 1.95 -0.54 -8.91
C HIS A 114 3.05 -1.28 -9.68
N LYS A 115 4.26 -1.37 -9.14
CA LYS A 115 5.44 -2.05 -9.71
C LYS A 115 5.52 -1.93 -11.25
N THR A 116 5.54 -3.05 -11.97
CA THR A 116 5.65 -3.12 -13.44
C THR A 116 4.32 -3.19 -14.17
N ASP A 117 3.23 -3.58 -13.52
CA ASP A 117 1.92 -3.55 -14.15
C ASP A 117 0.77 -3.58 -13.14
N LEU A 118 -0.37 -3.15 -13.67
CA LEU A 118 -1.74 -3.30 -13.20
C LEU A 118 -2.13 -4.77 -12.98
N ASP A 119 -1.37 -5.51 -12.19
CA ASP A 119 -1.71 -6.90 -11.89
C ASP A 119 -2.70 -6.91 -10.73
N ALA A 120 -3.94 -6.53 -11.08
CA ALA A 120 -5.11 -7.19 -10.50
C ALA A 120 -4.83 -8.70 -10.47
N ALA A 121 -5.16 -9.35 -9.36
CA ALA A 121 -4.88 -10.77 -9.18
C ALA A 121 -5.40 -11.55 -10.39
N ASP A 122 -4.49 -12.05 -11.21
CA ASP A 122 -4.85 -12.94 -12.32
C ASP A 122 -5.67 -14.08 -11.74
N ASP A 123 -6.82 -14.38 -12.36
CA ASP A 123 -7.74 -15.44 -11.96
C ASP A 123 -7.16 -16.83 -12.28
N SER A 124 -6.04 -17.11 -11.63
CA SER A 124 -5.21 -18.31 -11.74
C SER A 124 -4.62 -18.65 -10.37
N ILE A 125 -4.26 -19.91 -10.16
CA ILE A 125 -3.62 -20.33 -8.91
C ILE A 125 -2.28 -19.59 -8.72
N GLU A 126 -1.51 -19.42 -9.79
CA GLU A 126 -0.23 -18.72 -9.73
C GLU A 126 -0.41 -17.25 -9.29
N GLY A 127 -1.34 -16.52 -9.91
CA GLY A 127 -1.66 -15.14 -9.56
C GLY A 127 -2.14 -14.98 -8.11
N ILE A 128 -3.00 -15.88 -7.64
CA ILE A 128 -3.49 -15.89 -6.25
C ILE A 128 -2.33 -16.10 -5.26
N PHE A 129 -1.43 -17.04 -5.51
CA PHE A 129 -0.32 -17.35 -4.60
C PHE A 129 0.81 -16.30 -4.65
N GLU A 130 1.09 -15.70 -5.80
CA GLU A 130 2.01 -14.56 -5.88
C GLU A 130 1.45 -13.33 -5.13
N THR A 131 0.15 -13.06 -5.26
CA THR A 131 -0.52 -12.01 -4.48
C THR A 131 -0.45 -12.29 -2.97
N LEU A 132 -0.65 -13.54 -2.56
CA LEU A 132 -0.55 -13.96 -1.16
C LEU A 132 0.87 -13.76 -0.61
N LYS A 133 1.89 -14.11 -1.38
CA LYS A 133 3.31 -13.92 -1.04
C LYS A 133 3.64 -12.44 -0.87
N LEU A 134 3.13 -11.58 -1.76
CA LEU A 134 3.28 -10.13 -1.64
C LEU A 134 2.61 -9.61 -0.35
N CYS A 135 1.39 -10.05 -0.06
CA CYS A 135 0.68 -9.70 1.18
C CYS A 135 1.47 -10.12 2.43
N ALA A 136 2.06 -11.32 2.43
CA ALA A 136 2.89 -11.79 3.53
C ALA A 136 4.14 -10.91 3.73
N GLN A 137 4.82 -10.52 2.65
CA GLN A 137 6.00 -9.64 2.72
C GLN A 137 5.65 -8.23 3.23
N ILE A 138 4.54 -7.66 2.78
CA ILE A 138 4.06 -6.34 3.23
C ILE A 138 3.65 -6.41 4.71
N SER A 139 2.93 -7.46 5.11
CA SER A 139 2.51 -7.67 6.51
C SER A 139 3.71 -7.80 7.45
N LYS A 140 4.75 -8.52 7.02
CA LYS A 140 6.03 -8.64 7.75
C LYS A 140 6.67 -7.29 8.04
N SER A 141 6.59 -6.36 7.10
CA SER A 141 7.12 -4.99 7.22
C SER A 141 6.17 -4.03 7.95
N ALA A 142 5.18 -4.55 8.66
CA ALA A 142 4.15 -3.81 9.38
C ALA A 142 3.22 -2.93 8.52
N GLY A 143 3.08 -3.25 7.23
CA GLY A 143 2.13 -2.60 6.32
C GLY A 143 0.72 -3.17 6.43
N GLY A 144 -0.30 -2.31 6.32
CA GLY A 144 -1.69 -2.73 6.08
C GLY A 144 -1.91 -2.90 4.57
N ILE A 145 -2.77 -3.84 4.18
CA ILE A 145 -3.00 -4.18 2.77
C ILE A 145 -4.46 -3.96 2.40
N GLY A 146 -4.71 -3.34 1.25
CA GLY A 146 -6.00 -3.35 0.57
C GLY A 146 -5.92 -4.29 -0.62
N LEU A 147 -6.81 -5.29 -0.69
CA LEU A 147 -6.84 -6.30 -1.74
C LEU A 147 -8.16 -6.22 -2.50
N SER A 148 -8.11 -5.93 -3.80
CA SER A 148 -9.25 -6.13 -4.70
C SER A 148 -9.39 -7.62 -5.01
N VAL A 149 -10.60 -8.17 -4.89
CA VAL A 149 -10.88 -9.57 -5.25
C VAL A 149 -12.01 -9.70 -6.26
N HIS A 150 -12.31 -8.62 -7.00
CA HIS A 150 -13.40 -8.57 -7.98
C HIS A 150 -13.16 -9.47 -9.20
N ASP A 151 -11.89 -9.67 -9.55
CA ASP A 151 -11.48 -10.37 -10.78
C ASP A 151 -11.40 -11.89 -10.61
N ILE A 152 -11.51 -12.40 -9.37
CA ILE A 152 -11.47 -13.84 -9.08
C ILE A 152 -12.84 -14.46 -9.36
N ARG A 153 -12.85 -15.61 -10.05
CA ARG A 153 -14.11 -16.27 -10.42
C ARG A 153 -14.92 -16.74 -9.20
N ALA A 154 -16.23 -16.59 -9.29
CA ALA A 154 -17.19 -17.03 -8.27
C ALA A 154 -17.33 -18.56 -8.17
N GLN A 155 -17.98 -19.02 -7.09
CA GLN A 155 -18.29 -20.43 -6.87
C GLN A 155 -19.08 -21.04 -8.04
N GLY A 156 -18.70 -22.24 -8.47
CA GLY A 156 -19.34 -22.97 -9.56
C GLY A 156 -18.81 -22.63 -10.96
N SER A 157 -17.98 -21.59 -11.12
CA SER A 157 -17.39 -21.20 -12.40
C SER A 157 -16.50 -22.29 -13.00
N TYR A 158 -16.56 -22.51 -14.30
CA TYR A 158 -15.82 -23.57 -14.99
C TYR A 158 -14.30 -23.33 -15.01
N ILE A 159 -13.51 -24.38 -14.81
CA ILE A 159 -12.04 -24.36 -14.88
C ILE A 159 -11.58 -25.19 -16.08
N LYS A 160 -11.09 -24.51 -17.13
CA LYS A 160 -10.63 -25.16 -18.37
C LYS A 160 -9.52 -26.19 -18.15
N GLY A 161 -8.56 -25.92 -17.26
CA GLY A 161 -7.39 -26.76 -17.06
C GLY A 161 -7.67 -28.08 -16.33
N SER A 162 -8.53 -28.07 -15.31
CA SER A 162 -8.86 -29.27 -14.51
C SER A 162 -10.17 -29.93 -14.91
N GLY A 163 -10.98 -29.29 -15.77
CA GLY A 163 -12.33 -29.73 -16.10
C GLY A 163 -13.34 -29.62 -14.94
N GLY A 164 -12.93 -29.06 -13.80
CA GLY A 164 -13.76 -28.91 -12.60
C GLY A 164 -14.44 -27.55 -12.47
N SER A 165 -15.09 -27.34 -11.33
CA SER A 165 -15.72 -26.08 -10.94
C SER A 165 -14.94 -25.37 -9.84
N SER A 166 -14.98 -24.04 -9.84
CA SER A 166 -14.37 -23.19 -8.81
C SER A 166 -15.08 -23.33 -7.47
N ASN A 167 -14.31 -23.29 -6.39
CA ASN A 167 -14.84 -23.22 -5.04
C ASN A 167 -15.16 -21.78 -4.58
N GLY A 168 -14.90 -20.78 -5.44
CA GLY A 168 -15.24 -19.37 -5.20
C GLY A 168 -14.29 -18.64 -4.25
N LEU A 169 -14.73 -17.47 -3.79
CA LEU A 169 -13.93 -16.56 -2.96
C LEU A 169 -13.69 -17.06 -1.53
N VAL A 170 -14.67 -17.78 -0.94
CA VAL A 170 -14.63 -18.12 0.49
C VAL A 170 -13.39 -18.97 0.86
N PRO A 171 -13.06 -20.06 0.15
CA PRO A 171 -11.86 -20.83 0.46
C PRO A 171 -10.57 -20.08 0.19
N MET A 172 -10.53 -19.25 -0.85
CA MET A 172 -9.39 -18.38 -1.15
C MET A 172 -9.12 -17.43 0.00
N LEU A 173 -10.14 -16.68 0.46
CA LEU A 173 -10.02 -15.71 1.54
C LEU A 173 -9.64 -16.36 2.87
N ARG A 174 -9.97 -17.63 3.10
CA ARG A 174 -9.48 -18.36 4.28
C ARG A 174 -7.97 -18.59 4.26
N VAL A 175 -7.37 -18.78 3.09
CA VAL A 175 -5.91 -18.85 2.97
C VAL A 175 -5.29 -17.51 3.35
N PHE A 176 -5.86 -16.39 2.88
CA PHE A 176 -5.42 -15.05 3.26
C PHE A 176 -5.61 -14.76 4.75
N ASP A 177 -6.72 -15.20 5.35
CA ASP A 177 -7.01 -15.06 6.79
C ASP A 177 -5.96 -15.79 7.64
N ASN A 178 -5.62 -17.02 7.27
CA ASN A 178 -4.58 -17.79 7.95
C ASN A 178 -3.20 -17.14 7.77
N THR A 179 -2.88 -16.60 6.60
CA THR A 179 -1.64 -15.86 6.38
C THR A 179 -1.58 -14.57 7.20
N ALA A 180 -2.68 -13.81 7.31
CA ALA A 180 -2.75 -12.61 8.14
C ALA A 180 -2.50 -12.93 9.62
N ARG A 181 -3.03 -14.07 10.09
CA ARG A 181 -2.83 -14.57 11.45
C ARG A 181 -1.40 -15.09 11.68
N TYR A 182 -0.81 -15.75 10.69
CA TYR A 182 0.53 -16.32 10.77
C TYR A 182 1.62 -15.24 10.75
N VAL A 183 1.49 -14.26 9.86
CA VAL A 183 2.43 -13.14 9.73
C VAL A 183 2.03 -12.03 10.71
N ASP A 184 1.93 -12.40 11.99
CA ASP A 184 1.79 -11.46 13.09
C ASP A 184 3.17 -10.82 13.34
N GLN A 185 3.19 -9.49 13.48
CA GLN A 185 4.41 -8.70 13.52
C GLN A 185 5.24 -9.14 14.73
N GLY A 186 6.35 -9.84 14.47
CA GLY A 186 7.24 -10.44 15.46
C GLY A 186 7.44 -9.55 16.69
N GLY A 187 6.76 -9.91 17.78
CA GLY A 187 6.71 -9.14 19.02
C GLY A 187 5.35 -8.60 19.44
N GLY A 188 4.25 -8.94 18.74
CA GLY A 188 2.87 -8.65 19.19
C GLY A 188 2.46 -7.17 19.11
N LYS A 189 3.20 -6.35 18.34
CA LYS A 189 2.92 -4.91 18.23
C LYS A 189 1.71 -4.58 17.35
N ARG A 190 1.34 -5.44 16.38
CA ARG A 190 0.11 -5.32 15.58
C ARG A 190 -0.15 -6.58 14.74
N LYS A 191 -1.38 -7.10 14.77
CA LYS A 191 -1.81 -8.18 13.88
C LYS A 191 -1.80 -7.72 12.42
N GLY A 192 -1.49 -8.64 11.49
CA GLY A 192 -1.64 -8.39 10.06
C GLY A 192 -3.05 -7.90 9.74
N ALA A 193 -3.18 -6.84 8.93
CA ALA A 193 -4.45 -6.20 8.64
C ALA A 193 -4.67 -6.13 7.13
N PHE A 194 -5.48 -7.04 6.62
CA PHE A 194 -5.83 -7.11 5.19
C PHE A 194 -7.29 -6.70 5.04
N ALA A 195 -7.54 -5.68 4.22
CA ALA A 195 -8.87 -5.23 3.85
C ALA A 195 -9.19 -5.72 2.43
N CYS A 196 -10.13 -6.65 2.31
CA CYS A 196 -10.61 -7.17 1.05
C CYS A 196 -11.77 -6.31 0.53
N TYR A 197 -11.70 -5.94 -0.74
CA TYR A 197 -12.71 -5.16 -1.44
C TYR A 197 -13.46 -6.05 -2.42
N LEU A 198 -14.80 -6.04 -2.37
CA LEU A 198 -15.66 -6.71 -3.35
C LEU A 198 -16.71 -5.76 -3.95
N GLU A 199 -16.93 -5.82 -5.27
CA GLU A 199 -18.04 -5.10 -5.91
C GLU A 199 -19.35 -5.87 -5.72
N PRO A 200 -20.50 -5.17 -5.53
CA PRO A 200 -21.75 -5.81 -5.15
C PRO A 200 -22.38 -6.68 -6.25
N TRP A 201 -21.91 -6.60 -7.50
CA TRP A 201 -22.37 -7.46 -8.59
C TRP A 201 -21.75 -8.86 -8.58
N HIS A 202 -20.70 -9.08 -7.79
CA HIS A 202 -20.01 -10.36 -7.76
C HIS A 202 -20.92 -11.47 -7.21
N ALA A 203 -20.94 -12.65 -7.85
CA ALA A 203 -21.90 -13.71 -7.50
C ALA A 203 -21.72 -14.27 -6.07
N ASP A 204 -20.49 -14.24 -5.52
CA ASP A 204 -20.22 -14.65 -4.13
C ASP A 204 -20.46 -13.53 -3.09
N ILE A 205 -21.08 -12.39 -3.46
CA ILE A 205 -21.24 -11.23 -2.57
C ILE A 205 -21.92 -11.60 -1.25
N LEU A 206 -22.99 -12.41 -1.28
CA LEU A 206 -23.73 -12.79 -0.07
C LEU A 206 -22.85 -13.59 0.89
N SER A 207 -22.05 -14.52 0.37
CA SER A 207 -21.11 -15.29 1.17
C SER A 207 -19.98 -14.41 1.71
N PHE A 208 -19.53 -13.41 0.95
CA PHE A 208 -18.54 -12.44 1.38
C PHE A 208 -19.01 -11.61 2.59
N LEU A 209 -20.30 -11.26 2.66
CA LEU A 209 -20.87 -10.50 3.80
C LEU A 209 -20.84 -11.29 5.10
N ASP A 210 -20.91 -12.62 4.98
CA ASP A 210 -21.02 -13.52 6.12
C ASP A 210 -19.67 -13.88 6.73
N LEU A 211 -18.56 -13.59 6.04
CA LEU A 211 -17.20 -14.03 6.43
C LEU A 211 -16.77 -13.54 7.82
N LYS A 212 -17.26 -12.36 8.25
CA LYS A 212 -16.92 -11.76 9.55
C LYS A 212 -17.93 -12.06 10.66
N LYS A 213 -19.04 -12.74 10.37
CA LYS A 213 -20.06 -13.05 11.38
C LYS A 213 -19.48 -13.97 12.46
N ASN A 214 -19.86 -13.72 13.72
CA ASN A 214 -19.40 -14.55 14.84
C ASN A 214 -20.00 -15.97 14.79
N HIS A 215 -21.27 -16.09 14.39
CA HIS A 215 -21.98 -17.37 14.28
C HIS A 215 -21.86 -18.01 12.89
N GLY A 216 -21.99 -19.33 12.83
CA GLY A 216 -22.00 -20.14 11.59
C GLY A 216 -20.83 -21.10 11.49
N LYS A 217 -20.67 -21.75 10.33
CA LYS A 217 -19.63 -22.75 10.10
C LYS A 217 -18.26 -22.08 9.98
N GLU A 218 -17.27 -22.54 10.74
CA GLU A 218 -15.88 -22.03 10.71
C GLU A 218 -15.26 -22.09 9.31
N GLU A 219 -15.62 -23.09 8.52
CA GLU A 219 -15.14 -23.27 7.14
C GLU A 219 -15.59 -22.17 6.17
N GLN A 220 -16.54 -21.35 6.59
CA GLN A 220 -17.11 -20.23 5.84
C GLN A 220 -16.82 -18.89 6.52
N ARG A 221 -15.76 -18.81 7.34
CA ARG A 221 -15.40 -17.61 8.10
C ARG A 221 -13.94 -17.24 7.86
N ALA A 222 -13.68 -15.94 7.88
CA ALA A 222 -12.37 -15.33 7.78
C ALA A 222 -12.39 -14.05 8.63
N ARG A 223 -12.23 -14.22 9.95
CA ARG A 223 -12.54 -13.18 10.94
C ARG A 223 -11.39 -12.20 11.19
N ASP A 224 -10.16 -12.60 10.88
CA ASP A 224 -8.98 -11.73 11.02
C ASP A 224 -8.85 -10.77 9.83
N LEU A 225 -9.53 -11.05 8.72
CA LEU A 225 -9.67 -10.13 7.60
C LEU A 225 -10.65 -8.97 7.88
N PHE A 226 -10.47 -7.88 7.16
CA PHE A 226 -11.41 -6.77 7.06
C PHE A 226 -12.09 -6.82 5.69
N PHE A 227 -13.36 -6.44 5.64
CA PHE A 227 -14.16 -6.49 4.42
C PHE A 227 -14.71 -5.11 4.12
N SER A 228 -14.69 -4.74 2.85
CA SER A 228 -15.23 -3.49 2.33
C SER A 228 -15.90 -3.75 0.99
N TRP A 229 -16.85 -2.90 0.62
CA TRP A 229 -17.51 -2.97 -0.68
C TRP A 229 -17.06 -1.80 -1.53
N TRP A 230 -16.82 -2.10 -2.80
CA TRP A 230 -16.60 -1.07 -3.81
C TRP A 230 -17.94 -0.85 -4.53
N VAL A 231 -18.71 0.13 -4.04
CA VAL A 231 -20.10 0.32 -4.47
C VAL A 231 -20.15 1.27 -5.66
N SER A 232 -20.78 0.83 -6.76
CA SER A 232 -21.04 1.67 -7.92
C SER A 232 -22.32 2.49 -7.75
N ASP A 233 -22.39 3.66 -8.36
CA ASP A 233 -23.59 4.51 -8.37
C ASP A 233 -24.82 3.79 -8.92
N LEU A 234 -24.62 2.86 -9.87
CA LEU A 234 -25.70 2.07 -10.46
C LEU A 234 -26.37 1.16 -9.42
N PHE A 235 -25.59 0.56 -8.52
CA PHE A 235 -26.12 -0.25 -7.43
C PHE A 235 -26.97 0.60 -6.48
N MET A 236 -26.51 1.81 -6.13
CA MET A 236 -27.26 2.71 -5.23
C MET A 236 -28.58 3.23 -5.81
N LYS A 237 -28.71 3.24 -7.15
CA LYS A 237 -29.90 3.72 -7.85
C LYS A 237 -30.99 2.66 -8.01
N ARG A 238 -30.67 1.37 -7.85
CA ARG A 238 -31.60 0.25 -8.03
C ARG A 238 -32.09 -0.26 -6.68
#